data_AF-A0A844G3A0-F1
#
_entry.id   AF-A0A844G3A0-F1
#
_cell.length_a   1.000
_cell.length_b   1.000
_cell.length_c   1.000
_cell.angle_alpha   90.00
_cell.angle_beta   90.00
_cell.angle_gamma   90.00
#
_symmetry.space_group_name_H-M   'P 1'
#
loop_
_entity.id
_entity.type
_entity.pdbx_description
1 polymer ?
#
loop_
_entity_poly.entity_id
_entity_poly.type
_entity_poly.pdbx_seq_one_letter_code
_entity_poly.pdbx_strand_id
1 'polypeptide(L)'
;MDILMAKFGETKMIRYFQNRRVVLGVAFAIGIVAVFLFVLFNYSVYRDVANCYAVLAREFAAGNYAGAFHPSLPPLNTTLAGLLAAAGITPLTALTLVSGAFFILTIFPLYGFLQRFLSPLAAAWGCVLYVTAPKVIRFGGTGLLESARNFFIVSALYFFSAAATERGGKVRCCSASRSAACRWPAGRGSPWPGCFSCCSSRSSGGSTALRGGGGNRSSA
;
A
#
# COMPACT_ATOMS: atom_id res chain seq x y z
N MET A 1 -43.70 17.46 14.21
CA MET A 1 -42.31 17.39 14.73
C MET A 1 -41.40 16.55 13.84
N ASP A 2 -41.94 15.88 12.82
CA ASP A 2 -41.24 14.90 11.97
C ASP A 2 -40.25 15.54 10.99
N ILE A 3 -40.53 16.75 10.50
CA ILE A 3 -39.65 17.48 9.56
C ILE A 3 -38.36 17.94 10.25
N LEU A 4 -38.43 18.29 11.54
CA LEU A 4 -37.27 18.67 12.34
C LEU A 4 -36.41 17.45 12.70
N MET A 5 -37.03 16.31 13.01
CA MET A 5 -36.32 15.04 13.22
C MET A 5 -35.62 14.55 11.94
N ALA A 6 -36.26 14.68 10.77
CA ALA A 6 -35.64 14.36 9.48
C ALA A 6 -34.40 15.21 9.19
N LYS A 7 -34.48 16.55 9.37
CA LYS A 7 -33.31 17.44 9.19
C LYS A 7 -32.18 17.21 10.20
N PHE A 8 -32.52 16.86 11.45
CA PHE A 8 -31.51 16.53 12.47
C PHE A 8 -30.84 15.18 12.20
N GLY A 9 -31.59 14.22 11.63
CA GLY A 9 -31.07 12.95 11.12
C GLY A 9 -30.13 13.15 9.93
N GLU A 10 -30.50 13.97 8.95
CA GLU A 10 -29.65 14.26 7.78
C GLU A 10 -28.34 14.95 8.17
N THR A 11 -28.37 15.95 9.05
CA THR A 11 -27.15 16.67 9.47
C THR A 11 -26.20 15.78 10.28
N LYS A 12 -26.72 14.86 11.09
CA LYS A 12 -25.89 13.83 11.77
C LYS A 12 -25.34 12.80 10.77
N MET A 13 -26.15 12.34 9.82
CA MET A 13 -25.70 11.39 8.79
C MET A 13 -24.60 11.98 7.90
N ILE A 14 -24.74 13.23 7.46
CA ILE A 14 -23.73 13.90 6.63
C ILE A 14 -22.39 14.00 7.38
N ARG A 15 -22.42 14.36 8.68
CA ARG A 15 -21.22 14.34 9.53
C ARG A 15 -20.65 12.94 9.72
N TYR A 16 -21.50 11.91 9.74
CA TYR A 16 -21.09 10.52 9.88
C TYR A 16 -20.31 10.03 8.65
N PHE A 17 -20.78 10.36 7.44
CA PHE A 17 -20.08 10.12 6.18
C PHE A 17 -18.83 11.00 6.00
N GLN A 18 -18.67 12.04 6.82
CA GLN A 18 -17.47 12.88 6.85
C GLN A 18 -16.33 12.25 7.66
N ASN A 19 -16.62 11.23 8.47
CA ASN A 19 -15.61 10.51 9.24
C ASN A 19 -14.89 9.47 8.38
N ARG A 20 -13.62 9.73 8.05
CA ARG A 20 -12.78 8.82 7.24
C ARG A 20 -12.77 7.37 7.74
N ARG A 21 -12.78 7.17 9.07
CA ARG A 21 -12.73 5.83 9.69
C ARG A 21 -14.01 5.03 9.44
N VAL A 22 -15.16 5.70 9.45
CA VAL A 22 -16.46 5.07 9.19
C VAL A 22 -16.54 4.68 7.72
N VAL A 23 -16.18 5.58 6.81
CA VAL A 23 -16.21 5.30 5.36
C VAL A 23 -15.29 4.14 4.99
N LEU A 24 -14.09 4.08 5.57
CA LEU A 24 -13.18 2.93 5.43
C LEU A 24 -13.77 1.64 6.01
N GLY A 25 -14.40 1.72 7.18
CA GLY A 25 -15.07 0.58 7.80
C GLY A 25 -16.21 0.04 6.94
N VAL A 26 -17.00 0.93 6.32
CA VAL A 26 -18.05 0.57 5.38
C VAL A 26 -17.47 -0.10 4.13
N ALA A 27 -16.40 0.45 3.54
CA ALA A 27 -15.73 -0.17 2.39
C ALA A 27 -15.24 -1.59 2.72
N PHE A 28 -14.65 -1.78 3.90
CA PHE A 28 -14.20 -3.09 4.37
C PHE A 28 -15.36 -4.07 4.59
N ALA A 29 -16.45 -3.61 5.22
CA ALA A 29 -17.66 -4.40 5.43
C ALA A 29 -18.30 -4.83 4.10
N ILE A 30 -18.41 -3.92 3.13
CA ILE A 30 -18.92 -4.24 1.78
C ILE A 30 -18.01 -5.28 1.12
N GLY A 31 -16.68 -5.13 1.24
CA GLY A 31 -15.72 -6.09 0.71
C GLY A 31 -15.89 -7.49 1.29
N ILE A 32 -16.05 -7.60 2.62
CA ILE A 32 -16.33 -8.88 3.30
C ILE A 32 -17.64 -9.48 2.82
N VAL A 33 -18.72 -8.70 2.81
CA VAL A 33 -20.05 -9.17 2.38
C VAL A 33 -19.99 -9.63 0.92
N ALA A 34 -19.31 -8.90 0.05
CA ALA A 34 -19.12 -9.28 -1.34
C ALA A 34 -18.40 -10.63 -1.44
N VAL A 35 -17.23 -10.78 -0.80
CA VAL A 35 -16.48 -12.04 -0.81
C VAL A 35 -17.31 -13.19 -0.25
N PHE A 36 -18.04 -12.98 0.85
CA PHE A 36 -18.90 -13.98 1.45
C PHE A 36 -20.03 -14.42 0.51
N LEU A 37 -20.71 -13.47 -0.15
CA LEU A 37 -21.71 -13.77 -1.17
C LEU A 37 -21.11 -14.56 -2.35
N PHE A 38 -19.91 -14.22 -2.79
CA PHE A 38 -19.21 -14.96 -3.84
C PHE A 38 -18.82 -16.38 -3.44
N VAL A 39 -18.50 -16.61 -2.17
CA VAL A 39 -18.24 -17.96 -1.64
C VAL A 39 -19.53 -18.80 -1.62
N LEU A 40 -20.67 -18.20 -1.24
CA LEU A 40 -21.95 -18.90 -1.17
C LEU A 40 -22.60 -19.14 -2.54
N PHE A 41 -22.56 -18.16 -3.44
CA PHE A 41 -23.27 -18.17 -4.72
C PHE A 41 -22.35 -18.40 -5.93
N ASN A 42 -21.26 -19.15 -5.77
CA ASN A 42 -20.26 -19.36 -6.83
C ASN A 42 -20.77 -20.23 -7.99
N TYR A 43 -21.69 -19.68 -8.80
CA TYR A 43 -22.39 -20.40 -9.88
C TYR A 43 -21.65 -20.39 -11.22
N SER A 44 -20.61 -19.56 -11.38
CA SER A 44 -19.88 -19.43 -12.66
C SER A 44 -18.37 -19.50 -12.44
N VAL A 45 -17.86 -20.72 -12.46
CA VAL A 45 -16.41 -20.98 -12.40
C VAL A 45 -15.79 -20.74 -13.77
N TYR A 46 -14.74 -19.93 -13.81
CA TYR A 46 -13.96 -19.75 -15.02
C TYR A 46 -13.19 -21.00 -15.40
N ARG A 47 -13.11 -21.27 -16.71
CA ARG A 47 -12.37 -22.41 -17.25
C ARG A 47 -10.93 -22.48 -16.73
N ASP A 48 -10.24 -21.35 -16.67
CA ASP A 48 -8.83 -21.30 -16.22
C ASP A 48 -8.69 -21.65 -14.73
N VAL A 49 -9.67 -21.25 -13.92
CA VAL A 49 -9.69 -21.52 -12.48
C VAL A 49 -9.99 -23.00 -12.22
N ALA A 50 -10.97 -23.56 -12.92
CA ALA A 50 -11.34 -24.98 -12.80
C ALA A 50 -10.25 -25.92 -13.34
N ASN A 51 -9.71 -25.66 -14.53
CA ASN A 51 -8.77 -26.58 -15.19
C ASN A 51 -7.33 -26.44 -14.72
N CYS A 52 -6.90 -25.24 -14.33
CA CYS A 52 -5.49 -24.99 -14.03
C CYS A 52 -5.29 -24.73 -12.54
N TYR A 53 -5.86 -23.66 -11.99
CA TYR A 53 -5.52 -23.22 -10.64
C TYR A 53 -6.01 -24.18 -9.56
N ALA A 54 -7.23 -24.70 -9.71
CA ALA A 54 -7.80 -25.66 -8.77
C ALA A 54 -7.06 -27.01 -8.78
N VAL A 55 -6.56 -27.43 -9.96
CA VAL A 55 -5.74 -28.64 -10.10
C VAL A 55 -4.40 -28.44 -9.41
N LEU A 56 -3.71 -27.31 -9.64
CA LEU A 56 -2.44 -27.01 -8.97
C LEU A 56 -2.57 -26.96 -7.44
N ALA A 57 -3.63 -26.34 -6.93
CA ALA A 57 -3.93 -26.30 -5.51
C ALA A 57 -4.20 -27.72 -4.94
N ARG A 58 -4.85 -28.59 -5.71
CA ARG A 58 -5.09 -29.98 -5.33
C ARG A 58 -3.81 -30.82 -5.32
N GLU A 59 -2.97 -30.69 -6.34
CA GLU A 59 -1.66 -31.37 -6.40
C GLU A 59 -0.75 -30.92 -5.26
N PHE A 60 -0.80 -29.64 -4.90
CA PHE A 60 -0.08 -29.12 -3.73
C PHE A 60 -0.59 -29.77 -2.43
N ALA A 61 -1.91 -29.85 -2.25
CA ALA A 61 -2.50 -30.50 -1.08
C ALA A 61 -2.21 -32.01 -1.02
N ALA A 62 -2.03 -32.66 -2.18
CA ALA A 62 -1.64 -34.06 -2.28
C ALA A 62 -0.13 -34.30 -2.03
N GLY A 63 0.67 -33.24 -1.84
CA GLY A 63 2.12 -33.31 -1.65
C GLY A 63 2.92 -33.56 -2.92
N ASN A 64 2.28 -33.50 -4.10
CA ASN A 64 2.95 -33.66 -5.39
C ASN A 64 3.48 -32.30 -5.90
N TYR A 65 4.59 -31.86 -5.33
CA TYR A 65 5.17 -30.55 -5.66
C TYR A 65 5.63 -30.42 -7.11
N ALA A 66 6.01 -31.53 -7.76
CA ALA A 66 6.43 -31.51 -9.17
C ALA A 66 5.29 -31.12 -10.12
N GLY A 67 4.06 -31.54 -9.81
CA GLY A 67 2.85 -31.16 -10.57
C GLY A 67 2.24 -29.83 -10.12
N ALA A 68 2.48 -29.42 -8.88
CA ALA A 68 1.89 -28.22 -8.29
C ALA A 68 2.53 -26.90 -8.75
N PHE A 69 3.80 -26.93 -9.16
CA PHE A 69 4.55 -25.73 -9.58
C PHE A 69 4.71 -25.67 -11.09
N HIS A 70 3.82 -24.92 -11.75
CA HIS A 70 3.94 -24.64 -13.18
C HIS A 70 4.78 -23.39 -13.42
N PRO A 71 5.81 -23.42 -14.29
CA PRO A 71 6.77 -22.31 -14.45
C PRO A 71 6.15 -21.02 -15.02
N SER A 72 5.00 -21.10 -15.70
CA SER A 72 4.31 -19.93 -16.25
C SER A 72 3.35 -19.24 -15.28
N LEU A 73 3.14 -19.79 -14.08
CA LEU A 73 2.16 -19.29 -13.12
C LEU A 73 2.82 -18.87 -11.81
N PRO A 74 2.40 -17.74 -11.23
CA PRO A 74 2.97 -17.29 -9.97
C PRO A 74 2.55 -18.24 -8.83
N PRO A 75 3.52 -18.86 -8.14
CA PRO A 75 3.25 -19.97 -7.22
C PRO A 75 2.53 -19.52 -5.94
N LEU A 76 2.64 -18.25 -5.55
CA LEU A 76 2.17 -17.76 -4.26
C LEU A 76 0.67 -17.96 -4.05
N ASN A 77 -0.16 -17.73 -5.07
CA ASN A 77 -1.60 -17.89 -4.94
C ASN A 77 -2.01 -19.37 -4.88
N THR A 78 -1.36 -20.22 -5.68
CA THR A 78 -1.67 -21.65 -5.74
C THR A 78 -1.18 -22.39 -4.50
N THR A 79 -0.05 -21.99 -3.90
CA THR A 79 0.43 -22.56 -2.63
C THR A 79 -0.43 -22.15 -1.45
N LEU A 80 -0.84 -20.89 -1.34
CA LEU A 80 -1.76 -20.45 -0.29
C LEU A 80 -3.11 -21.18 -0.40
N ALA A 81 -3.65 -21.30 -1.61
CA ALA A 81 -4.88 -22.06 -1.84
C ALA A 81 -4.68 -23.55 -1.54
N GLY A 82 -3.52 -24.12 -1.89
CA GLY A 82 -3.16 -25.50 -1.60
C GLY A 82 -3.01 -25.77 -0.09
N LEU A 83 -2.49 -24.82 0.69
CA LEU A 83 -2.43 -24.90 2.16
C LEU A 83 -3.84 -24.92 2.77
N LEU A 84 -4.74 -24.06 2.27
CA LEU A 84 -6.16 -24.08 2.69
C LEU A 84 -6.85 -25.38 2.26
N ALA A 85 -6.50 -25.92 1.09
CA ALA A 85 -7.02 -27.20 0.63
C ALA A 85 -6.51 -28.38 1.46
N ALA A 86 -5.25 -28.34 1.92
CA ALA A 86 -4.69 -29.31 2.87
C ALA A 86 -5.40 -29.26 4.23
N ALA A 87 -5.95 -28.11 4.61
CA ALA A 87 -6.80 -27.96 5.79
C ALA A 87 -8.24 -28.51 5.60
N GLY A 88 -8.56 -29.11 4.45
CA GLY A 88 -9.84 -29.77 4.17
C GLY A 88 -10.87 -28.90 3.41
N ILE A 89 -10.49 -27.70 2.97
CA ILE A 89 -11.36 -26.85 2.16
C ILE A 89 -11.31 -27.31 0.69
N THR A 90 -12.41 -27.19 -0.05
CA THR A 90 -12.39 -27.49 -1.49
C THR A 90 -11.40 -26.54 -2.21
N PRO A 91 -10.60 -27.02 -3.18
CA PRO A 91 -9.59 -26.18 -3.85
C PRO A 91 -10.17 -24.91 -4.49
N LEU A 92 -11.39 -25.00 -5.02
CA LEU A 92 -12.11 -23.87 -5.62
C LEU A 92 -12.49 -22.80 -4.58
N THR A 93 -13.05 -23.22 -3.44
CA THR A 93 -13.38 -22.30 -2.35
C THR A 93 -12.11 -21.70 -1.76
N ALA A 94 -11.04 -22.49 -1.60
CA ALA A 94 -9.75 -22.01 -1.12
C ALA A 94 -9.16 -20.91 -2.02
N LEU A 95 -9.18 -21.09 -3.35
CA LEU A 95 -8.76 -20.07 -4.31
C LEU A 95 -9.59 -18.79 -4.23
N THR A 96 -10.90 -18.94 -4.06
CA THR A 96 -11.83 -17.82 -3.93
C THR A 96 -11.55 -17.03 -2.66
N LEU A 97 -11.30 -17.71 -1.54
CA LEU A 97 -10.94 -17.08 -0.26
C LEU A 97 -9.61 -16.35 -0.36
N VAL A 98 -8.59 -16.95 -0.98
CA VAL A 98 -7.28 -16.32 -1.17
C VAL A 98 -7.41 -15.07 -2.05
N SER A 99 -8.13 -15.15 -3.18
CA SER A 99 -8.36 -14.00 -4.06
C SER A 99 -9.15 -12.88 -3.35
N GLY A 100 -10.19 -13.25 -2.60
CA GLY A 100 -10.97 -12.33 -1.78
C GLY A 100 -10.15 -11.67 -0.67
N ALA A 101 -9.26 -12.41 -0.02
CA ALA A 101 -8.36 -11.87 1.00
C ALA A 101 -7.43 -10.81 0.40
N PHE A 102 -6.83 -11.07 -0.77
CA PHE A 102 -6.01 -10.06 -1.48
C PHE A 102 -6.81 -8.84 -1.92
N PHE A 103 -8.06 -9.02 -2.35
CA PHE A 103 -8.96 -7.92 -2.69
C PHE A 103 -9.22 -7.00 -1.48
N ILE A 104 -9.53 -7.58 -0.31
CA ILE A 104 -9.75 -6.83 0.93
C ILE A 104 -8.44 -6.16 1.39
N LEU A 105 -7.31 -6.88 1.33
CA LEU A 105 -6.00 -6.35 1.68
C LEU A 105 -5.58 -5.18 0.80
N THR A 106 -6.03 -5.12 -0.46
CA THR A 106 -5.72 -4.03 -1.41
C THR A 106 -6.30 -2.68 -0.96
N ILE A 107 -7.35 -2.67 -0.15
CA ILE A 107 -7.96 -1.44 0.38
C ILE A 107 -6.93 -0.62 1.18
N PHE A 108 -6.04 -1.29 1.92
CA PHE A 108 -5.05 -0.63 2.78
C PHE A 108 -3.95 0.13 2.00
N PRO A 109 -3.16 -0.50 1.12
CA PRO A 109 -2.17 0.20 0.32
C PRO A 109 -2.82 1.21 -0.64
N LEU A 110 -4.04 0.95 -1.11
CA LEU A 110 -4.78 1.90 -1.95
C LEU A 110 -5.12 3.18 -1.19
N TYR A 111 -5.62 3.08 0.05
CA TYR A 111 -5.90 4.25 0.88
C TYR A 111 -4.63 5.06 1.15
N GLY A 112 -3.53 4.39 1.51
CA GLY A 112 -2.23 5.04 1.73
C GLY A 112 -1.71 5.77 0.50
N PHE A 113 -1.88 5.18 -0.69
CA PHE A 113 -1.51 5.79 -1.96
C PHE A 113 -2.39 7.01 -2.30
N LEU A 114 -3.72 6.89 -2.17
CA LEU A 114 -4.65 7.99 -2.47
C LEU A 114 -4.50 9.17 -1.49
N GLN A 115 -4.22 8.90 -0.22
CA GLN A 115 -4.00 9.95 0.79
C GLN A 115 -2.81 10.85 0.44
N ARG A 116 -1.92 10.41 -0.46
CA ARG A 116 -0.78 11.23 -0.90
C ARG A 116 -1.18 12.33 -1.88
N PHE A 117 -2.21 12.12 -2.69
CA PHE A 117 -2.63 13.05 -3.75
C PHE A 117 -3.93 13.78 -3.43
N LEU A 118 -4.81 13.17 -2.63
CA LEU A 118 -6.13 13.68 -2.32
C LEU A 118 -6.30 13.97 -0.82
N SER A 119 -7.33 14.74 -0.48
CA SER A 119 -7.77 14.91 0.89
C SER A 119 -8.17 13.55 1.50
N PRO A 120 -7.99 13.34 2.82
CA PRO A 120 -8.22 12.04 3.45
C PRO A 120 -9.67 11.54 3.32
N LEU A 121 -10.63 12.45 3.14
CA LEU A 121 -12.03 12.13 2.91
C LEU A 121 -12.24 11.63 1.47
N ALA A 122 -11.68 12.33 0.48
CA ALA A 122 -11.73 11.88 -0.91
C ALA A 122 -11.00 10.55 -1.13
N ALA A 123 -9.90 10.32 -0.42
CA ALA A 123 -9.19 9.03 -0.42
C ALA A 123 -10.07 7.88 0.08
N ALA A 124 -10.82 8.09 1.16
CA ALA A 124 -11.74 7.09 1.70
C ALA A 124 -12.88 6.75 0.72
N TRP A 125 -13.44 7.75 0.05
CA TRP A 125 -14.43 7.54 -1.01
C TRP A 125 -13.86 6.80 -2.23
N GLY A 126 -12.60 7.04 -2.58
CA GLY A 126 -11.91 6.26 -3.62
C GLY A 126 -11.83 4.76 -3.29
N CYS A 127 -11.62 4.41 -2.01
CA CYS A 127 -11.66 3.02 -1.57
C CYS A 127 -13.06 2.40 -1.68
N VAL A 128 -14.12 3.16 -1.34
CA VAL A 128 -15.51 2.69 -1.53
C VAL A 128 -15.77 2.43 -3.02
N LEU A 129 -15.41 3.37 -3.89
CA LEU A 129 -15.57 3.23 -5.35
C LEU A 129 -14.84 1.99 -5.88
N TYR A 130 -13.62 1.74 -5.42
CA TYR A 130 -12.86 0.53 -5.75
C TYR A 130 -13.60 -0.75 -5.36
N VAL A 131 -14.14 -0.82 -4.13
CA VAL A 131 -14.86 -1.99 -3.64
C VAL A 131 -16.18 -2.20 -4.38
N THR A 132 -16.86 -1.12 -4.78
CA THR A 132 -18.14 -1.20 -5.52
C THR A 132 -17.97 -1.42 -7.02
N ALA A 133 -16.74 -1.35 -7.55
CA ALA A 133 -16.51 -1.48 -8.97
C ALA A 133 -16.78 -2.93 -9.44
N PRO A 134 -17.76 -3.18 -10.33
CA PRO A 134 -18.22 -4.53 -10.66
C PRO A 134 -17.13 -5.40 -11.28
N LYS A 135 -16.21 -4.78 -12.03
CA LYS A 135 -15.08 -5.48 -12.64
C LYS A 135 -14.06 -5.96 -11.60
N VAL A 136 -13.85 -5.17 -10.54
CA VAL A 136 -12.90 -5.51 -9.48
C VAL A 136 -13.50 -6.57 -8.55
N ILE A 137 -14.78 -6.43 -8.20
CA ILE A 137 -15.55 -7.42 -7.46
C ILE A 137 -15.47 -8.79 -8.17
N ARG A 138 -15.63 -8.80 -9.49
CA ARG A 138 -15.51 -10.02 -10.31
C ARG A 138 -14.15 -10.69 -10.15
N PHE A 139 -13.05 -9.94 -10.17
CA PHE A 139 -11.72 -10.52 -10.00
C PHE A 139 -11.50 -11.10 -8.61
N GLY A 140 -11.99 -10.42 -7.55
CA GLY A 140 -11.91 -10.90 -6.17
C GLY A 140 -12.77 -12.13 -5.90
N GLY A 141 -13.93 -12.24 -6.56
CA GLY A 141 -14.91 -13.29 -6.30
C GLY A 141 -14.75 -14.59 -7.11
N THR A 142 -13.98 -14.59 -8.20
CA THR A 142 -13.88 -15.76 -9.09
C THR A 142 -12.57 -16.55 -8.93
N GLY A 143 -11.75 -16.27 -7.92
CA GLY A 143 -10.50 -17.02 -7.69
C GLY A 143 -9.41 -16.76 -8.74
N LEU A 144 -9.48 -15.65 -9.47
CA LEU A 144 -8.46 -15.27 -10.47
C LEU A 144 -7.19 -14.75 -9.79
N LEU A 145 -6.02 -14.93 -10.42
CA LEU A 145 -4.75 -14.41 -9.93
C LEU A 145 -4.59 -12.90 -10.11
N GLU A 146 -5.46 -12.27 -10.90
CA GLU A 146 -5.43 -10.83 -11.14
C GLU A 146 -5.63 -10.03 -9.84
N SER A 147 -6.35 -10.54 -8.85
CA SER A 147 -6.53 -9.88 -7.54
C SER A 147 -5.21 -9.75 -6.77
N ALA A 148 -4.40 -10.81 -6.76
CA ALA A 148 -3.09 -10.79 -6.12
C ALA A 148 -2.12 -9.88 -6.90
N ARG A 149 -2.16 -9.93 -8.24
CA ARG A 149 -1.38 -9.02 -9.09
C ARG A 149 -1.70 -7.55 -8.77
N ASN A 150 -2.98 -7.20 -8.71
CA ASN A 150 -3.42 -5.86 -8.38
C ASN A 150 -2.95 -5.42 -6.98
N PHE A 151 -3.05 -6.31 -5.99
CA PHE A 151 -2.52 -6.06 -4.65
C PHE A 151 -1.02 -5.72 -4.67
N PHE A 152 -0.20 -6.52 -5.34
CA PHE A 152 1.24 -6.30 -5.41
C PHE A 152 1.61 -5.03 -6.19
N ILE A 153 0.91 -4.72 -7.29
CA ILE A 153 1.12 -3.49 -8.04
C ILE A 153 0.78 -2.25 -7.19
N VAL A 154 -0.38 -2.25 -6.53
CA VAL A 154 -0.80 -1.12 -5.69
C VAL A 154 0.12 -0.95 -4.49
N SER A 155 0.57 -2.06 -3.88
CA SER A 155 1.55 -2.03 -2.79
C SER A 155 2.91 -1.49 -3.27
N ALA A 156 3.38 -1.90 -4.44
CA ALA A 156 4.62 -1.39 -5.02
C ALA A 156 4.54 0.12 -5.31
N LEU A 157 3.41 0.60 -5.84
CA LEU A 157 3.17 2.03 -6.05
C LEU A 157 3.14 2.80 -4.72
N TYR A 158 2.52 2.23 -3.69
CA TYR A 158 2.52 2.80 -2.35
C TYR A 158 3.96 2.96 -1.81
N PHE A 159 4.76 1.89 -1.80
CA PHE A 159 6.14 1.94 -1.34
C PHE A 159 7.01 2.89 -2.18
N PHE A 160 6.83 2.91 -3.50
CA PHE A 160 7.55 3.83 -4.37
C PHE A 160 7.22 5.28 -4.06
N SER A 161 5.94 5.60 -3.87
CA SER A 161 5.48 6.95 -3.51
C SER A 161 5.94 7.40 -2.12
N ALA A 162 6.01 6.46 -1.17
CA ALA A 162 6.54 6.69 0.17
C ALA A 162 8.04 7.01 0.11
N ALA A 163 8.82 6.18 -0.60
CA ALA A 163 10.25 6.40 -0.79
C ALA A 163 10.58 7.72 -1.53
N ALA A 164 9.77 8.10 -2.52
CA ALA A 164 9.93 9.37 -3.23
C ALA A 164 9.74 10.60 -2.32
N THR A 165 8.84 10.48 -1.35
CA THR A 165 8.55 11.55 -0.38
C THR A 165 9.72 11.80 0.57
N GLU A 166 10.34 10.74 1.07
CA GLU A 166 11.50 10.85 1.96
C GLU A 166 12.73 11.46 1.25
N ARG A 167 12.93 11.12 -0.02
CA ARG A 167 14.00 11.74 -0.84
C ARG A 167 13.72 13.22 -1.08
N GLY A 168 12.47 13.60 -1.35
CA GLY A 168 12.08 15.01 -1.54
C GLY A 168 12.25 15.87 -0.29
N GLY A 169 12.02 15.32 0.91
CA GLY A 169 12.27 16.01 2.18
C GLY A 169 13.76 16.19 2.48
N LYS A 170 14.56 15.16 2.21
CA LYS A 170 16.02 15.20 2.43
C LYS A 170 16.72 16.16 1.45
N VAL A 171 16.28 16.21 0.19
CA VAL A 171 16.77 17.19 -0.81
C VAL A 171 16.34 18.62 -0.44
N ARG A 172 15.13 18.83 0.07
CA ARG A 172 14.67 20.17 0.53
C ARG A 172 15.42 20.67 1.76
N CYS A 173 15.78 19.80 2.71
CA CYS A 173 16.64 20.19 3.84
C CYS A 173 18.07 20.50 3.39
N CYS A 174 18.62 19.73 2.43
CA CYS A 174 19.94 20.02 1.86
C CYS A 174 19.97 21.28 0.99
N SER A 175 18.90 21.60 0.27
CA SER A 175 18.78 22.84 -0.51
C SER A 175 18.50 24.06 0.38
N ALA A 176 17.69 23.90 1.44
CA ALA A 176 17.48 24.95 2.45
C ALA A 176 18.75 25.28 3.22
N SER A 177 19.63 24.30 3.46
CA SER A 177 20.96 24.53 4.06
C SER A 177 21.93 25.26 3.12
N ARG A 178 21.82 25.10 1.80
CA ARG A 178 22.64 25.88 0.83
C ARG A 178 22.12 27.29 0.60
N SER A 179 20.81 27.53 0.72
CA SER A 179 20.22 28.86 0.54
C SER A 179 20.22 29.70 1.83
N ALA A 180 20.33 29.09 3.01
CA ALA A 180 20.44 29.80 4.28
C ALA A 180 21.85 30.34 4.59
N ALA A 181 22.84 30.09 3.72
CA ALA A 181 24.19 30.66 3.84
C ALA A 181 24.29 32.12 3.34
N CYS A 182 23.24 32.69 2.72
CA CYS A 182 23.29 34.05 2.17
C CYS A 182 22.00 34.88 2.42
N ARG A 183 21.41 34.82 3.63
CA ARG A 183 20.66 35.96 4.21
C ARG A 183 20.19 35.66 5.64
N TRP A 184 20.96 36.13 6.61
CA TRP A 184 20.46 36.37 7.96
C TRP A 184 20.13 37.86 8.09
N PRO A 185 18.86 38.27 8.20
CA PRO A 185 18.50 39.45 8.96
C PRO A 185 18.24 39.01 10.40
N ALA A 186 19.01 39.60 11.33
CA ALA A 186 18.80 39.46 12.75
C ALA A 186 17.38 39.92 13.13
N GLY A 187 16.57 39.05 13.76
CA GLY A 187 15.28 39.48 14.30
C GLY A 187 14.32 38.35 14.68
N ARG A 188 14.42 37.91 15.94
CA ARG A 188 13.38 37.30 16.81
C ARG A 188 12.65 36.02 16.32
N GLY A 189 12.77 34.96 17.12
CA GLY A 189 11.62 34.11 17.48
C GLY A 189 11.66 32.63 17.09
N SER A 190 12.20 31.81 18.01
CA SER A 190 12.01 30.35 18.21
C SER A 190 12.40 29.33 17.10
N PRO A 191 13.34 28.39 17.38
CA PRO A 191 13.68 27.30 16.48
C PRO A 191 12.75 26.08 16.64
N TRP A 192 12.40 25.47 15.51
CA TRP A 192 11.80 24.13 15.46
C TRP A 192 12.84 23.06 15.85
N PRO A 193 12.51 22.08 16.72
CA PRO A 193 13.50 21.14 17.27
C PRO A 193 14.00 20.05 16.30
N GLY A 194 13.54 20.01 15.04
CA GLY A 194 13.87 18.93 14.10
C GLY A 194 15.10 19.14 13.20
N CYS A 195 15.64 20.36 13.09
CA CYS A 195 16.66 20.67 12.07
C CYS A 195 18.12 20.41 12.52
N PHE A 196 18.40 20.30 13.81
CA PHE A 196 19.78 20.23 14.29
C PHE A 196 20.45 18.86 14.10
N SER A 197 19.68 17.78 14.05
CA SER A 197 20.26 16.42 14.07
C SER A 197 20.92 15.99 12.75
N CYS A 198 20.67 16.70 11.64
CA CYS A 198 21.23 16.35 10.34
C CYS A 198 22.58 17.04 10.03
N CYS A 199 23.02 17.99 10.86
CA CYS A 199 24.26 18.74 10.61
C CYS A 199 25.46 18.26 11.44
N SER A 200 25.26 17.43 12.47
CA SER A 200 26.36 17.03 13.37
C SER A 200 27.15 15.79 12.91
N SER A 201 26.77 15.11 11.83
CA SER A 201 27.46 13.90 11.36
C SER A 201 28.51 14.15 10.27
N ARG A 202 28.86 15.42 9.98
CA ARG A 202 29.86 15.76 8.96
C ARG A 202 31.02 16.65 9.44
N SER A 203 31.27 16.71 10.74
CA SER A 203 32.41 17.44 11.34
C SER A 203 33.48 16.55 11.96
N SER A 204 33.68 15.33 11.45
CA SER A 204 34.84 14.48 11.79
C SER A 204 35.56 14.07 10.52
N GLY A 205 36.21 15.05 9.89
CA GLY A 205 37.10 14.91 8.75
C GLY A 205 38.02 16.12 8.75
N GLY A 206 38.86 16.21 9.78
CA GLY A 206 39.74 17.33 10.07
C GLY A 206 40.74 17.58 8.94
N SER A 207 40.76 18.84 8.49
CA SER A 207 41.85 19.44 7.76
C SER A 207 43.04 19.62 8.69
N THR A 208 44.19 19.06 8.34
CA THR A 208 45.50 19.55 8.81
C THR A 208 46.14 20.31 7.66
N ALA A 209 46.06 21.63 7.74
CA ALA A 209 46.77 22.56 6.89
C ALA A 209 47.54 23.55 7.76
N LEU A 210 48.77 23.86 7.30
CA LEU A 210 49.56 25.06 7.52
C LEU A 210 50.52 25.14 8.73
N ARG A 211 51.82 25.10 8.37
CA ARG A 211 52.91 26.01 8.76
C ARG A 211 54.14 25.56 7.97
N GLY A 212 54.96 26.34 7.29
CA GLY A 212 55.15 27.78 7.16
C GLY A 212 56.65 28.01 6.90
N GLY A 213 57.00 28.85 5.92
CA GLY A 213 58.27 29.58 5.89
C GLY A 213 59.50 28.93 5.22
N GLY A 214 60.01 29.63 4.20
CA GLY A 214 61.43 30.00 4.15
C GLY A 214 62.40 29.15 3.32
N GLY A 215 62.75 29.66 2.13
CA GLY A 215 64.15 29.96 1.79
C GLY A 215 65.05 28.88 1.17
N ASN A 216 65.62 29.26 0.02
CA ASN A 216 66.97 28.96 -0.48
C ASN A 216 67.28 27.63 -1.23
N ARG A 217 67.60 27.83 -2.51
CA ARG A 217 68.87 27.50 -3.21
C ARG A 217 69.17 26.07 -3.72
N SER A 218 69.65 26.13 -4.96
CA SER A 218 70.71 25.34 -5.60
C SER A 218 70.33 24.08 -6.37
N SER A 219 70.31 24.25 -7.69
CA SER A 219 71.22 23.61 -8.66
C SER A 219 71.79 22.24 -8.30
N ALA A 220 71.40 21.23 -9.07
CA ALA A 220 72.26 20.46 -9.98
C ALA A 220 71.39 19.47 -10.76
#